data_AF-A0A7V0S555-F1
#
_entry.id   AF-A0A7V0S555-F1
#
_cell.length_a   1.000
_cell.length_b   1.000
_cell.length_c   1.000
_cell.angle_alpha   90.00
_cell.angle_beta   90.00
_cell.angle_gamma   90.00
#
_symmetry.space_group_name_H-M   'P 1'
#
loop_
_entity.id
_entity.type
_entity.pdbx_description
1 polymer ?
#
loop_
_entity_poly.entity_id
_entity_poly.type
_entity_poly.pdbx_seq_one_letter_code
_entity_poly.pdbx_strand_id
1 'polypeptide(L)'
;MTPVLNIIYCPDLNIISGSKYILILGMIMGGINFLIHYRVLKGQPKALFDNKEMRYWWGFIAVFILIIIVERYFKIRSETRWSAATVEEIFRTTAFQVVSIITTTGFGTRDIGSPYFGFAAKQLFLVMMVIGGCVGSTGGGIKVLRISILTQIIRREIFRLRT
;
A
#
# COMPACT_ATOMS: atom_id res chain seq x y z
N MET A 1 15.86 0.52 -22.55
CA MET A 1 15.73 -0.78 -21.85
C MET A 1 15.48 -0.45 -20.39
N THR A 2 14.31 -0.61 -19.79
CA THR A 2 13.28 -1.65 -19.94
C THR A 2 11.89 -1.14 -19.54
N PRO A 3 10.80 -1.42 -20.29
CA PRO A 3 9.44 -1.29 -19.80
C PRO A 3 9.02 -2.63 -19.19
N VAL A 4 9.30 -2.86 -17.91
CA VAL A 4 8.81 -4.08 -17.21
C VAL A 4 7.84 -3.77 -16.08
N LEU A 5 7.75 -2.51 -15.66
CA LEU A 5 6.71 -2.01 -14.76
C LEU A 5 5.83 -1.03 -15.52
N ASN A 6 4.75 -1.51 -16.12
CA ASN A 6 3.73 -0.66 -16.75
C ASN A 6 2.92 0.06 -15.66
N ILE A 7 3.54 1.03 -15.01
CA ILE A 7 2.85 2.01 -14.17
C ILE A 7 2.51 3.20 -15.05
N ILE A 8 1.23 3.54 -15.11
CA ILE A 8 0.74 4.74 -15.79
C ILE A 8 1.28 5.96 -15.04
N TYR A 9 2.31 6.58 -15.61
CA TYR A 9 2.89 7.81 -15.10
C TYR A 9 1.99 8.98 -15.48
N CYS A 10 1.36 9.61 -14.48
CA CYS A 10 0.51 10.78 -14.71
C CYS A 10 1.20 12.02 -14.11
N PRO A 11 1.94 12.81 -14.93
CA PRO A 11 2.69 13.96 -14.46
C PRO A 11 1.78 15.08 -13.90
N ASP A 12 0.56 15.19 -14.41
CA ASP A 12 -0.41 16.24 -14.00
C ASP A 12 -0.86 16.11 -12.54
N LEU A 13 -0.76 14.92 -11.94
CA LEU A 13 -1.04 14.73 -10.51
C LEU A 13 -0.02 15.45 -9.60
N ASN A 14 1.16 15.83 -10.07
CA ASN A 14 2.09 16.61 -9.26
C ASN A 14 1.64 18.06 -9.07
N ILE A 15 0.77 18.57 -9.95
CA ILE A 15 0.32 19.97 -9.94
C ILE A 15 -0.87 20.15 -8.98
N ILE A 16 -1.68 19.11 -8.77
CA ILE A 16 -2.92 19.19 -7.97
C ILE A 16 -2.78 18.33 -6.70
N SER A 17 -2.30 18.93 -5.61
CA SER A 17 -2.12 18.26 -4.31
C SER A 17 -3.39 17.57 -3.80
N GLY A 18 -4.57 18.15 -4.04
CA GLY A 18 -5.86 17.63 -3.57
C GLY A 18 -6.35 16.36 -4.27
N SER A 19 -6.00 16.14 -5.55
CA SER A 19 -6.51 15.00 -6.32
C SER A 19 -5.94 13.66 -5.86
N LYS A 20 -4.70 13.67 -5.32
CA LYS A 20 -4.04 12.47 -4.77
C LYS A 20 -4.87 11.81 -3.69
N TYR A 21 -5.49 12.58 -2.80
CA TYR A 21 -6.32 12.03 -1.72
C TYR A 21 -7.60 11.38 -2.23
N ILE A 22 -8.26 12.01 -3.22
CA ILE A 22 -9.47 11.47 -3.84
C ILE A 22 -9.17 10.13 -4.50
N LEU A 23 -8.04 10.04 -5.21
CA LEU A 23 -7.58 8.82 -5.85
C LEU A 23 -7.19 7.74 -4.85
N ILE A 24 -6.45 8.09 -3.78
CA ILE A 24 -6.14 7.17 -2.68
C ILE A 24 -7.43 6.57 -2.10
N LEU A 25 -8.44 7.40 -1.83
CA LEU A 25 -9.72 6.94 -1.30
C LEU A 25 -10.42 5.99 -2.28
N GLY A 26 -10.49 6.34 -3.57
CA GLY A 26 -11.07 5.47 -4.59
C GLY A 26 -10.36 4.12 -4.71
N MET A 27 -9.02 4.13 -4.67
CA MET A 27 -8.21 2.92 -4.71
C MET A 27 -8.43 2.04 -3.47
N ILE A 28 -8.46 2.63 -2.27
CA ILE A 28 -8.73 1.90 -1.03
C ILE A 28 -10.13 1.27 -1.08
N MET A 29 -11.14 2.03 -1.51
CA MET A 29 -12.50 1.51 -1.66
C MET A 29 -12.58 0.36 -2.67
N GLY A 30 -11.86 0.44 -3.80
CA GLY A 30 -11.76 -0.66 -4.76
C GLY A 30 -10.96 -1.87 -4.24
N GLY A 31 -9.94 -1.62 -3.41
CA GLY A 31 -9.05 -2.61 -2.78
C GLY A 31 -9.69 -3.43 -1.65
N ILE A 32 -10.76 -2.92 -1.06
CA ILE A 32 -11.53 -3.57 0.00
C ILE A 32 -12.48 -4.62 -0.57
N ASN A 33 -12.71 -5.69 0.19
CA ASN A 33 -13.68 -6.73 -0.14
C ASN A 33 -15.12 -6.18 -0.27
N PHE A 34 -15.77 -6.42 -1.41
CA PHE A 34 -17.17 -6.02 -1.67
C PHE A 34 -18.16 -6.54 -0.62
N LEU A 35 -17.87 -7.68 0.02
CA LEU A 35 -18.71 -8.21 1.10
C LEU A 35 -18.71 -7.29 2.34
N ILE A 36 -17.59 -6.61 2.61
CA ILE A 36 -17.50 -5.66 3.72
C ILE A 36 -18.27 -4.38 3.37
N HIS A 37 -18.19 -3.90 2.12
CA HIS A 37 -19.02 -2.78 1.67
C HIS A 37 -20.50 -3.09 1.88
N TYR A 38 -20.97 -4.28 1.51
CA TYR A 38 -22.35 -4.69 1.75
C TYR A 38 -22.74 -4.68 3.24
N ARG A 39 -21.85 -5.15 4.14
CA ARG A 39 -22.10 -5.11 5.60
C ARG A 39 -22.13 -3.70 6.17
N VAL A 40 -21.30 -2.80 5.65
CA VAL A 40 -21.29 -1.38 6.05
C VAL A 40 -22.61 -0.72 5.63
N LEU A 41 -23.10 -0.99 4.42
CA LEU A 41 -24.41 -0.50 3.96
C LEU A 41 -25.59 -1.02 4.82
N LYS A 42 -25.46 -2.22 5.41
CA LYS A 42 -26.43 -2.75 6.39
C LYS A 42 -26.32 -2.16 7.80
N GLY A 43 -25.50 -1.14 8.01
CA GLY A 43 -25.36 -0.47 9.31
C GLY A 43 -24.38 -1.15 10.26
N GLN A 44 -23.47 -2.01 9.78
CA GLN A 44 -22.42 -2.64 10.59
C GLN A 44 -21.02 -2.09 10.26
N PRO A 45 -20.71 -0.81 10.57
CA PRO A 45 -19.42 -0.20 10.24
C PRO A 45 -18.24 -0.87 10.97
N LYS A 46 -18.50 -1.51 12.13
CA LYS A 46 -17.50 -2.27 12.88
C LYS A 46 -16.88 -3.41 12.04
N ALA A 47 -17.56 -3.89 11.01
CA ALA A 47 -17.05 -4.92 10.10
C ALA A 47 -15.75 -4.50 9.37
N LEU A 48 -15.47 -3.19 9.25
CA LEU A 48 -14.22 -2.65 8.69
C LEU A 48 -13.00 -2.88 9.60
N PHE A 49 -13.16 -3.26 10.86
CA PHE A 49 -12.03 -3.46 11.77
C PHE A 49 -12.07 -4.80 12.52
N ASP A 50 -13.20 -5.49 12.44
CA ASP A 50 -13.41 -6.75 13.14
C ASP A 50 -12.90 -7.96 12.34
N ASN A 51 -12.96 -7.90 11.00
CA ASN A 51 -12.50 -8.99 10.16
C ASN A 51 -10.96 -9.08 10.13
N LYS A 52 -10.41 -10.28 10.35
CA LYS A 52 -8.97 -10.56 10.31
C LYS A 52 -8.35 -10.11 8.98
N GLU A 53 -8.99 -10.41 7.85
CA GLU A 53 -8.50 -10.03 6.52
C GLU A 53 -8.29 -8.51 6.41
N MET A 54 -9.27 -7.75 6.92
CA MET A 54 -9.23 -6.29 6.89
C MET A 54 -8.18 -5.70 7.82
N ARG A 55 -7.96 -6.32 8.99
CA ARG A 55 -6.84 -5.95 9.88
C ARG A 55 -5.48 -6.16 9.21
N TYR A 56 -5.30 -7.27 8.50
CA TYR A 56 -4.07 -7.51 7.73
C TYR A 56 -3.91 -6.50 6.59
N TRP A 57 -5.00 -6.18 5.88
CA TRP A 57 -4.99 -5.17 4.82
C TRP A 57 -4.49 -3.81 5.30
N TRP A 58 -5.11 -3.28 6.36
CA TRP A 58 -4.67 -2.02 6.98
C TRP A 58 -3.25 -2.11 7.55
N GLY A 59 -2.90 -3.25 8.16
CA GLY A 59 -1.56 -3.51 8.66
C GLY A 59 -0.50 -3.45 7.56
N PHE A 60 -0.74 -4.08 6.41
CA PHE A 60 0.17 -4.03 5.28
C PHE A 60 0.37 -2.60 4.78
N ILE A 61 -0.71 -1.86 4.52
CA ILE A 61 -0.63 -0.47 4.06
C ILE A 61 0.20 0.37 5.05
N ALA A 62 -0.08 0.27 6.35
CA ALA A 62 0.62 1.03 7.38
C ALA A 62 2.12 0.66 7.46
N VAL A 63 2.45 -0.64 7.44
CA VAL A 63 3.83 -1.12 7.49
C VAL A 63 4.62 -0.67 6.27
N PHE A 64 4.05 -0.79 5.06
CA PHE A 64 4.73 -0.35 3.84
C PHE A 64 4.95 1.16 3.79
N ILE A 65 3.96 1.96 4.18
CA ILE A 65 4.11 3.42 4.31
C ILE A 65 5.22 3.75 5.31
N LEU A 66 5.23 3.10 6.48
CA LEU A 66 6.23 3.35 7.51
C LEU A 66 7.65 3.04 7.02
N ILE A 67 7.86 1.88 6.39
CA ILE A 67 9.18 1.47 5.89
C ILE A 67 9.72 2.50 4.88
N ILE A 68 8.89 2.93 3.92
CA ILE A 68 9.33 3.88 2.88
C ILE A 68 9.56 5.28 3.47
N ILE A 69 8.73 5.71 4.43
CA ILE A 69 8.95 6.99 5.13
C ILE A 69 10.26 6.95 5.93
N VAL A 70 10.54 5.86 6.62
CA VAL A 70 11.78 5.69 7.40
C VAL A 70 13.00 5.72 6.48
N GLU A 71 12.97 4.97 5.37
CA GLU A 71 14.04 5.01 4.36
C GLU A 71 14.25 6.44 3.83
N ARG A 72 13.16 7.15 3.53
CA ARG A 72 13.19 8.54 3.09
C ARG A 72 13.76 9.48 4.16
N TYR A 73 13.41 9.27 5.43
CA TYR A 73 13.88 10.06 6.55
C TYR A 73 15.41 9.98 6.67
N PHE A 74 15.99 8.78 6.54
CA PHE A 74 17.43 8.59 6.53
C PHE A 74 18.12 9.28 5.35
N LYS A 75 17.49 9.26 4.16
CA LYS A 75 18.04 9.88 2.95
C LYS A 75 17.97 11.41 2.95
N ILE A 76 16.88 12.00 3.44
CA ILE A 76 16.68 13.47 3.47
C ILE A 76 17.53 14.14 4.54
N ARG A 77 17.87 13.43 5.62
CA ARG A 77 18.74 13.95 6.67
C ARG A 77 20.08 14.50 6.14
N SER A 78 20.57 14.02 4.99
CA SER A 78 21.83 14.49 4.42
C SER A 78 21.72 15.70 3.49
N GLU A 79 20.53 16.10 3.03
CA GLU A 79 20.43 17.00 1.86
C GLU A 79 19.51 18.23 2.03
N THR A 80 18.58 18.32 3.01
CA THR A 80 17.61 19.46 3.01
C THR A 80 17.11 19.89 4.40
N ARG A 81 16.77 21.18 4.54
CA ARG A 81 16.05 21.73 5.70
C ARG A 81 14.65 21.12 5.80
N TRP A 82 14.30 20.64 6.98
CA TRP A 82 12.98 20.13 7.31
C TRP A 82 11.97 21.30 7.37
N SER A 83 11.00 21.29 6.47
CA SER A 83 9.82 22.15 6.54
C SER A 83 8.58 21.26 6.66
N ALA A 84 7.54 21.73 7.35
CA ALA A 84 6.27 21.01 7.50
C ALA A 84 5.66 20.66 6.13
N ALA A 85 5.79 21.55 5.15
CA ALA A 85 5.33 21.33 3.78
C ALA A 85 6.04 20.15 3.09
N THR A 86 7.33 19.97 3.35
CA THR A 86 8.12 18.87 2.78
C THR A 86 7.68 17.52 3.34
N VAL A 87 7.42 17.45 4.65
CA VAL A 87 6.96 16.22 5.32
C VAL A 87 5.59 15.78 4.79
N GLU A 88 4.66 16.73 4.63
CA GLU A 88 3.34 16.43 4.06
C GLU A 88 3.47 15.90 2.61
N GLU A 89 4.30 16.53 1.78
CA GLU A 89 4.49 16.11 0.39
C GLU A 89 5.09 14.70 0.29
N ILE A 90 6.06 14.39 1.15
CA ILE A 90 6.66 13.05 1.27
C ILE A 90 5.58 12.03 1.63
N PHE A 91 4.83 12.29 2.69
CA PHE A 91 3.80 11.39 3.17
C PHE A 91 2.75 11.12 2.09
N ARG A 92 2.22 12.18 1.47
CA ARG A 92 1.21 12.08 0.41
C ARG A 92 1.72 11.31 -0.81
N THR A 93 2.95 11.56 -1.24
CA THR A 93 3.53 10.87 -2.40
C THR A 93 3.77 9.40 -2.09
N THR A 94 4.30 9.08 -0.91
CA THR A 94 4.54 7.69 -0.48
C THR A 94 3.22 6.94 -0.32
N ALA A 95 2.21 7.53 0.32
CA ALA A 95 0.91 6.91 0.50
C ALA A 95 0.22 6.62 -0.84
N PHE A 96 0.25 7.57 -1.78
CA PHE A 96 -0.28 7.36 -3.14
C PHE A 96 0.40 6.17 -3.84
N GLN A 97 1.74 6.12 -3.78
CA GLN A 97 2.50 5.06 -4.43
C GLN A 97 2.23 3.68 -3.80
N VAL A 98 2.20 3.61 -2.47
CA VAL A 98 1.91 2.35 -1.75
C VAL A 98 0.52 1.85 -2.07
N VAL A 99 -0.49 2.72 -1.95
CA VAL A 99 -1.88 2.37 -2.19
C VAL A 99 -2.08 1.96 -3.64
N SER A 100 -1.46 2.64 -4.60
CA SER A 100 -1.64 2.28 -5.99
C SER A 100 -1.03 0.92 -6.35
N ILE A 101 0.15 0.61 -5.82
CA ILE A 101 0.82 -0.67 -6.08
C ILE A 101 0.07 -1.81 -5.41
N ILE A 102 -0.30 -1.69 -4.13
CA ILE A 102 -0.98 -2.77 -3.39
C ILE A 102 -2.40 -3.05 -3.93
N THR A 103 -3.09 -2.01 -4.42
CA THR A 103 -4.40 -2.15 -5.09
C THR A 103 -4.26 -2.57 -6.55
N THR A 104 -3.03 -2.80 -7.03
CA THR A 104 -2.70 -3.17 -8.42
C THR A 104 -3.30 -2.22 -9.46
N THR A 105 -3.54 -0.96 -9.08
CA THR A 105 -4.07 0.05 -10.01
C THR A 105 -2.99 0.59 -10.92
N GLY A 106 -1.72 0.56 -10.48
CA GLY A 106 -0.58 0.85 -11.34
C GLY A 106 -0.49 2.31 -11.75
N PHE A 107 -0.92 3.24 -10.91
CA PHE A 107 -0.67 4.68 -11.06
C PHE A 107 0.59 5.10 -10.30
N GLY A 108 1.39 5.97 -10.91
CA GLY A 108 2.60 6.50 -10.31
C GLY A 108 2.69 8.00 -10.53
N THR A 109 2.97 8.75 -9.46
CA THR A 109 3.23 10.19 -9.57
C THR A 109 4.70 10.53 -9.77
N ARG A 110 5.59 9.60 -9.38
CA ARG A 110 7.03 9.72 -9.56
C ARG A 110 7.53 8.42 -10.17
N ASP A 111 8.46 8.53 -11.11
CA ASP A 111 9.05 7.36 -11.74
C ASP A 111 9.77 6.51 -10.68
N ILE A 112 9.48 5.21 -10.64
CA ILE A 112 10.14 4.25 -9.75
C ILE A 112 11.62 4.09 -10.13
N GLY A 113 11.97 4.32 -11.40
CA GLY A 113 13.34 4.36 -11.89
C GLY A 113 14.16 5.53 -11.33
N SER A 114 13.50 6.62 -10.94
CA SER A 114 14.13 7.84 -10.43
C SER A 114 14.99 7.59 -9.17
N PRO A 115 16.04 8.41 -8.92
CA PRO A 115 16.79 8.42 -7.65
C PRO A 115 15.94 8.74 -6.42
N TYR A 116 14.69 9.18 -6.61
CA TYR A 116 13.78 9.55 -5.53
C TYR A 116 13.47 8.40 -4.57
N PHE A 117 13.29 7.18 -5.10
CA PHE A 117 13.10 5.97 -4.31
C PHE A 117 14.43 5.23 -4.18
N GLY A 118 14.82 4.88 -2.94
CA GLY A 118 16.03 4.09 -2.71
C GLY A 118 15.86 2.64 -3.14
N PHE A 119 16.94 1.87 -3.06
CA PHE A 119 16.98 0.50 -3.59
C PHE A 119 16.03 -0.44 -2.81
N ALA A 120 15.89 -0.22 -1.50
CA ALA A 120 15.00 -1.00 -0.65
C ALA A 120 13.52 -0.75 -1.00
N ALA A 121 13.11 0.52 -1.18
CA ALA A 121 11.76 0.87 -1.63
C ALA A 121 11.40 0.18 -2.97
N LYS A 122 12.33 0.13 -3.93
CA LYS A 122 12.11 -0.53 -5.23
C LYS A 122 11.86 -2.03 -5.07
N GLN A 123 12.63 -2.72 -4.25
CA GLN A 123 12.40 -4.14 -3.95
C GLN A 123 11.06 -4.37 -3.23
N LEU A 124 10.72 -3.46 -2.30
CA LEU A 124 9.46 -3.51 -1.58
C LEU A 124 8.26 -3.37 -2.52
N PHE A 125 8.34 -2.47 -3.50
CA PHE A 125 7.32 -2.31 -4.54
C PHE A 125 7.11 -3.57 -5.37
N LEU A 126 8.18 -4.30 -5.70
CA LEU A 126 8.06 -5.59 -6.41
C LEU A 126 7.33 -6.63 -5.56
N VAL A 127 7.65 -6.74 -4.28
CA VAL A 127 6.95 -7.64 -3.36
C VAL A 127 5.47 -7.26 -3.24
N MET A 128 5.17 -5.97 -3.18
CA MET A 128 3.79 -5.48 -3.15
C MET A 128 3.02 -5.72 -4.44
N MET A 129 3.65 -5.73 -5.61
CA MET A 129 2.97 -6.10 -6.85
C MET A 129 2.51 -7.56 -6.84
N VAL A 130 3.27 -8.43 -6.16
CA VAL A 130 2.88 -9.83 -5.97
C VAL A 130 1.78 -9.96 -4.91
N ILE A 131 1.88 -9.21 -3.82
CA ILE A 131 0.89 -9.18 -2.72
C ILE A 131 -0.20 -8.14 -3.03
N GLY A 132 -1.29 -8.60 -3.64
CA GLY A 132 -2.34 -7.71 -4.12
C GLY A 132 -3.51 -7.51 -3.14
N GLY A 133 -4.67 -7.15 -3.70
CA GLY A 133 -5.86 -6.73 -2.95
C GLY A 133 -6.53 -7.80 -2.06
N CYS A 134 -7.60 -7.40 -1.38
CA CYS A 134 -8.45 -8.33 -0.63
C CYS A 134 -9.16 -9.34 -1.56
N VAL A 135 -9.69 -10.43 -0.99
CA VAL A 135 -10.59 -11.35 -1.70
C VAL A 135 -11.89 -10.61 -2.03
N GLY A 136 -12.39 -10.78 -3.25
CA GLY A 136 -13.61 -10.07 -3.69
C GLY A 136 -13.42 -8.55 -3.81
N SER A 137 -12.25 -8.09 -4.26
CA SER A 137 -11.91 -6.69 -4.60
C SER A 137 -11.57 -6.59 -6.09
N THR A 138 -11.51 -5.37 -6.64
CA THR A 138 -11.06 -5.09 -8.02
C THR A 138 -9.56 -5.36 -8.26
N GLY A 139 -8.76 -5.52 -7.20
CA GLY A 139 -7.32 -5.75 -7.31
C GLY A 139 -6.94 -7.21 -7.63
N GLY A 140 -5.81 -7.42 -8.33
CA GLY A 140 -5.25 -8.73 -8.68
C GLY A 140 -4.30 -9.29 -7.62
N GLY A 141 -3.43 -10.24 -8.02
CA GLY A 141 -2.29 -10.74 -7.21
C GLY A 141 -2.60 -11.83 -6.18
N ILE A 142 -1.61 -12.16 -5.36
CA ILE A 142 -1.76 -13.06 -4.21
C ILE A 142 -2.60 -12.34 -3.17
N LYS A 143 -3.83 -12.82 -2.98
CA LYS A 143 -4.80 -12.22 -2.07
C LYS A 143 -4.30 -12.19 -0.64
N VAL A 144 -4.50 -11.07 0.04
CA VAL A 144 -4.13 -10.86 1.46
C VAL A 144 -4.70 -11.94 2.38
N LEU A 145 -5.89 -12.47 2.07
CA LEU A 145 -6.47 -13.59 2.81
C LEU A 145 -5.54 -14.81 2.85
N ARG A 146 -4.93 -15.19 1.72
CA ARG A 146 -4.03 -16.37 1.67
C ARG A 146 -2.81 -16.19 2.56
N ILE A 147 -2.25 -14.99 2.58
CA ILE A 147 -1.11 -14.62 3.44
C ILE A 147 -1.53 -14.67 4.92
N SER A 148 -2.73 -14.16 5.24
CA SER A 148 -3.26 -14.20 6.61
C SER A 148 -3.51 -15.62 7.13
N ILE A 149 -3.86 -16.56 6.26
CA ILE A 149 -4.06 -17.96 6.60
C ILE A 149 -2.71 -18.65 6.76
N LEU A 150 -1.77 -18.40 5.84
CA LEU A 150 -0.43 -18.96 5.89
C LEU A 150 0.30 -18.59 7.19
N THR A 151 0.23 -17.34 7.62
CA THR A 151 0.83 -16.89 8.90
C THR A 151 0.19 -17.58 10.11
N GLN A 152 -1.12 -17.86 10.07
CA GLN A 152 -1.80 -18.61 11.12
C GLN A 152 -1.39 -20.08 11.14
N ILE A 153 -1.23 -20.72 9.97
CA ILE A 153 -0.76 -22.11 9.87
C ILE A 153 0.67 -22.22 10.39
N ILE A 154 1.58 -21.35 9.96
CA ILE A 154 2.98 -21.32 10.42
C ILE A 154 3.03 -21.16 11.94
N ARG A 155 2.26 -20.21 12.50
CA ARG A 155 2.20 -20.02 13.96
C ARG A 155 1.70 -21.26 14.70
N ARG A 156 0.70 -21.96 14.16
CA ARG A 156 0.18 -23.20 14.75
C ARG A 156 1.22 -24.31 14.72
N GLU A 157 1.93 -24.50 13.61
CA GLU A 157 2.95 -25.54 13.52
C GLU A 157 4.17 -25.26 14.41
N ILE A 158 4.63 -24.00 14.49
CA ILE A 158 5.70 -23.64 15.42
C ILE A 158 5.29 -23.94 16.87
N PHE A 159 4.04 -23.65 17.24
CA PHE A 159 3.56 -23.90 18.60
C PHE A 159 3.36 -25.40 18.87
N ARG A 160 2.97 -26.16 17.83
CA ARG A 160 2.85 -27.63 17.89
C ARG A 160 4.19 -28.31 18.10
N LEU A 161 5.24 -27.85 17.40
CA LEU A 161 6.61 -28.35 17.57
C LEU A 161 7.24 -27.98 18.91
N ARG A 162 6.66 -26.99 19.62
CA ARG A 162 7.13 -26.55 20.94
C ARG A 162 6.56 -27.39 22.08
N THR A 163 5.56 -28.24 21.82
CA THR A 163 4.92 -29.13 22.80
C THR A 163 5.38 -30.56 22.55
#